data_AF-X1TFC3-F1
#
_entry.id   AF-X1TFC3-F1
#
_cell.length_a   1.000
_cell.length_b   1.000
_cell.length_c   1.000
_cell.angle_alpha   90.00
_cell.angle_beta   90.00
_cell.angle_gamma   90.00
#
_symmetry.space_group_name_H-M   'P 1'
#
loop_
_entity.id
_entity.type
_entity.pdbx_description
1 polymer ?
#
loop_
_entity_poly.entity_id
_entity_poly.type
_entity_poly.pdbx_seq_one_letter_code
_entity_poly.pdbx_strand_id
1 'polypeptide(L)'
;MIGFAGNHTYKDKALEKNLDFEVGDYLDPVLAETGRGIINEFYRKKGFAHTVVMLNEARISEGEVIYIIDEGPRVRIISVKFKGNKGLATGELKKAIRTKTRRWLVRPAYYTEEKVRADVEKLRTIYYRRGYLNNSVRALGESHITFIIDEGPLYKVGNIALRGNTHFDNETLLEGLELEPGQPYYLQKAEAHAKRILKLYRENGFVNARVVQRPEFVQ
;
A
#
# COMPACT_ATOMS: atom_id res chain seq x y z
N MET A 1 14.04 23.85 -26.74
CA MET A 1 12.62 24.14 -26.43
C MET A 1 11.98 22.91 -25.80
N ILE A 2 10.99 23.06 -24.91
CA ILE A 2 10.16 21.94 -24.44
C ILE A 2 8.75 22.13 -25.00
N GLY A 3 8.21 21.11 -25.66
CA GLY A 3 6.89 21.12 -26.27
C GLY A 3 6.07 19.88 -25.91
N PHE A 4 4.75 20.03 -25.93
CA PHE A 4 3.81 18.96 -25.65
C PHE A 4 2.75 18.93 -26.76
N ALA A 5 2.36 17.74 -27.19
CA ALA A 5 1.32 17.53 -28.18
C ALA A 5 0.38 16.40 -27.73
N GLY A 6 -0.93 16.57 -27.96
CA GLY A 6 -1.95 15.58 -27.59
C GLY A 6 -2.46 15.67 -26.13
N ASN A 7 -1.90 16.59 -25.33
CA ASN A 7 -2.40 16.90 -24.00
C ASN A 7 -3.67 17.79 -24.06
N HIS A 8 -4.84 17.18 -23.93
CA HIS A 8 -6.14 17.85 -23.93
C HIS A 8 -6.65 18.20 -22.53
N THR A 9 -6.36 17.37 -21.53
CA THR A 9 -6.83 17.56 -20.16
C THR A 9 -5.98 18.58 -19.39
N TYR A 10 -4.66 18.53 -19.58
CA TYR A 10 -3.71 19.38 -18.85
C TYR A 10 -2.96 20.30 -19.80
N LYS A 11 -2.82 21.57 -19.40
CA LYS A 11 -2.05 22.56 -20.15
C LYS A 11 -0.55 22.27 -20.04
N ASP A 12 0.21 22.67 -21.06
CA ASP A 12 1.66 22.53 -21.16
C ASP A 12 2.38 22.99 -19.89
N LYS A 13 2.04 24.20 -19.40
CA LYS A 13 2.60 24.77 -18.16
C LYS A 13 2.41 23.87 -16.93
N ALA A 14 1.32 23.11 -16.88
CA ALA A 14 1.10 22.16 -15.79
C ALA A 14 2.03 20.95 -15.92
N LEU A 15 2.29 20.47 -17.13
CA LEU A 15 3.19 19.35 -17.39
C LEU A 15 4.65 19.76 -17.16
N GLU A 16 5.05 20.91 -17.70
CA GLU A 16 6.37 21.52 -17.55
C GLU A 16 6.76 21.68 -16.06
N LYS A 17 5.83 22.15 -15.21
CA LYS A 17 6.08 22.31 -13.77
C LYS A 17 6.39 20.98 -13.03
N ASN A 18 6.03 19.83 -13.60
CA ASN A 18 6.35 18.54 -12.99
C ASN A 18 7.72 18.01 -13.42
N LEU A 19 8.33 18.57 -14.47
CA LEU A 19 9.65 18.15 -14.93
C LEU A 19 10.72 18.62 -13.95
N ASP A 20 11.79 17.84 -13.85
CA ASP A 20 12.95 18.15 -13.01
C ASP A 20 14.01 18.97 -13.75
N PHE A 21 13.66 19.53 -14.91
CA PHE A 21 14.53 20.33 -15.77
C PHE A 21 13.75 21.40 -16.53
N GLU A 22 14.44 22.45 -16.96
CA GLU A 22 13.85 23.63 -17.58
C GLU A 22 14.47 23.93 -18.96
N VAL A 23 13.84 24.84 -19.71
CA VAL A 23 14.39 25.34 -20.98
C VAL A 23 15.70 26.07 -20.72
N GLY A 24 16.79 25.59 -21.33
CA GLY A 24 18.14 26.15 -21.19
C GLY A 24 19.11 25.22 -20.47
N ASP A 25 18.62 24.17 -19.81
CA ASP A 25 19.45 23.09 -19.29
C ASP A 25 20.15 22.35 -20.43
N TYR A 26 21.30 21.74 -20.12
CA TYR A 26 22.02 20.91 -21.08
C TYR A 26 21.16 19.70 -21.46
N LEU A 27 20.80 19.62 -22.74
CA LEU A 27 19.93 18.56 -23.24
C LEU A 27 20.71 17.25 -23.38
N ASP A 28 20.47 16.33 -22.45
CA ASP A 28 20.89 14.93 -22.54
C ASP A 28 19.67 14.06 -22.91
N PRO A 29 19.76 13.13 -23.88
CA PRO A 29 18.73 12.13 -24.15
C PRO A 29 18.17 11.42 -22.90
N VAL A 30 19.00 11.17 -21.89
CA VAL A 30 18.58 10.56 -20.61
C VAL A 30 17.62 11.47 -19.84
N LEU A 31 17.85 12.77 -19.87
CA LEU A 31 16.99 13.76 -19.21
C LEU A 31 15.63 13.85 -19.90
N ALA A 32 15.63 13.87 -21.23
CA ALA A 32 14.40 13.85 -22.02
C ALA A 32 13.56 12.59 -21.77
N GLU A 33 14.21 11.42 -21.66
CA GLU A 33 13.54 10.16 -21.33
C GLU A 33 13.00 10.15 -19.89
N THR A 34 13.73 10.75 -18.94
CA THR A 34 13.26 10.91 -17.56
C THR A 34 11.98 11.75 -17.51
N GLY A 35 11.94 12.86 -18.26
CA GLY A 35 10.74 13.69 -18.39
C GLY A 35 9.55 12.93 -18.97
N ARG A 36 9.77 12.04 -19.94
CA ARG A 36 8.73 11.15 -20.49
C ARG A 36 8.09 10.31 -19.39
N GLY A 37 8.91 9.73 -18.51
CA GLY A 37 8.49 8.95 -17.35
C GLY A 37 7.67 9.78 -16.34
N ILE A 38 8.16 10.98 -16.01
CA ILE A 38 7.50 11.92 -15.09
C ILE A 38 6.11 12.30 -15.59
N ILE A 39 5.97 12.67 -16.86
CA ILE A 39 4.68 13.04 -17.46
C ILE A 39 3.73 11.85 -17.42
N ASN A 40 4.20 10.67 -17.81
CA ASN A 40 3.40 9.46 -17.77
C ASN A 40 2.91 9.15 -16.34
N GLU A 41 3.78 9.26 -15.34
CA GLU A 41 3.43 9.05 -13.94
C GLU A 41 2.44 10.11 -13.43
N PHE A 42 2.60 11.38 -13.84
CA PHE A 42 1.68 12.47 -13.52
C PHE A 42 0.26 12.12 -13.97
N TYR A 43 0.07 11.71 -15.22
CA TYR A 43 -1.23 11.30 -15.75
C TYR A 43 -1.79 10.07 -15.02
N ARG A 44 -0.96 9.04 -14.80
CA ARG A 44 -1.34 7.83 -14.05
C ARG A 44 -1.83 8.15 -12.63
N LYS A 45 -1.17 9.07 -11.91
CA LYS A 45 -1.60 9.56 -10.58
C LYS A 45 -2.92 10.32 -10.60
N LYS A 46 -3.30 10.91 -11.73
CA LYS A 46 -4.58 11.59 -11.93
C LYS A 46 -5.70 10.65 -12.38
N GLY A 47 -5.38 9.42 -12.72
CA GLY A 47 -6.31 8.34 -13.04
C GLY A 47 -6.45 8.04 -14.53
N PHE A 48 -5.46 8.44 -15.32
CA PHE A 48 -5.31 8.03 -16.71
C PHE A 48 -4.40 6.80 -16.74
N ALA A 49 -4.98 5.61 -16.61
CA ALA A 49 -4.22 4.36 -16.45
C ALA A 49 -3.47 3.95 -17.73
N HIS A 50 -4.02 4.32 -18.89
CA HIS A 50 -3.55 3.93 -20.21
C HIS A 50 -2.83 5.06 -20.95
N THR A 51 -2.34 6.06 -20.23
CA THR A 51 -1.54 7.13 -20.86
C THR A 51 -0.31 6.54 -21.51
N VAL A 52 -0.01 7.01 -22.71
CA VAL A 52 1.22 6.72 -23.44
C VAL A 52 1.89 8.05 -23.75
N VAL A 53 3.14 8.18 -23.34
CA VAL A 53 3.97 9.35 -23.66
C VAL A 53 5.14 8.87 -24.49
N MET A 54 5.27 9.43 -25.69
CA MET A 54 6.36 9.20 -26.63
C MET A 54 7.22 10.44 -26.74
N LEU A 55 8.50 10.24 -27.03
CA LEU A 55 9.45 11.31 -27.29
C LEU A 55 9.69 11.41 -28.80
N ASN A 56 9.68 12.63 -29.34
CA ASN A 56 10.04 12.85 -30.74
C ASN A 56 11.56 12.91 -30.89
N GLU A 57 12.20 11.76 -31.11
CA GLU A 57 13.66 11.64 -31.19
C GLU A 57 14.30 12.48 -32.30
N ALA A 58 13.63 12.67 -33.43
CA ALA A 58 14.15 13.47 -34.54
C ALA A 58 14.43 14.91 -34.11
N ARG A 59 13.58 15.46 -33.24
CA ARG A 59 13.65 16.85 -32.76
C ARG A 59 14.70 17.06 -31.67
N ILE A 60 15.11 16.00 -30.96
CA ILE A 60 16.17 16.08 -29.95
C ILE A 60 17.49 16.53 -30.59
N SER A 61 17.80 16.02 -31.79
CA SER A 61 19.00 16.41 -32.53
C SER A 61 19.03 17.89 -32.93
N GLU A 62 17.87 18.54 -32.95
CA GLU A 62 17.68 19.97 -33.23
C GLU A 62 17.66 20.83 -31.94
N GLY A 63 17.86 20.22 -30.76
CA GLY A 63 17.78 20.91 -29.46
C GLY A 63 16.36 21.10 -28.93
N GLU A 64 15.40 20.34 -29.47
CA GLU A 64 13.98 20.41 -29.08
C GLU A 64 13.51 19.09 -28.43
N VAL A 65 12.84 19.21 -27.29
CA VAL A 65 12.20 18.10 -26.60
C VAL A 65 10.70 18.20 -26.82
N ILE A 66 10.14 17.31 -27.62
CA ILE A 66 8.70 17.29 -27.88
C ILE A 66 8.12 15.96 -27.40
N TYR A 67 7.21 16.05 -26.42
CA TYR A 67 6.46 14.92 -25.90
C TYR A 67 5.12 14.79 -26.62
N ILE A 68 4.89 13.63 -27.23
CA ILE A 68 3.63 13.26 -27.86
C ILE A 68 2.86 12.39 -26.87
N ILE A 69 1.71 12.88 -26.42
CA ILE A 69 0.92 12.31 -25.34
C ILE A 69 -0.40 11.78 -25.91
N ASP A 70 -0.63 10.49 -25.73
CA ASP A 70 -1.98 9.94 -25.72
C ASP A 70 -2.42 9.83 -24.26
N GLU A 71 -3.37 10.68 -23.86
CA GLU A 71 -3.85 10.70 -22.47
C GLU A 71 -4.59 9.40 -22.11
N GLY A 72 -5.27 8.78 -23.07
CA GLY A 72 -6.25 7.73 -22.83
C GLY A 72 -7.45 8.20 -21.98
N PRO A 73 -8.41 7.31 -21.67
CA PRO A 73 -9.55 7.65 -20.85
C PRO A 73 -9.18 7.76 -19.37
N ARG A 74 -9.82 8.70 -18.68
CA ARG A 74 -9.74 8.78 -17.21
C ARG A 74 -10.63 7.72 -16.56
N VAL A 75 -10.03 6.72 -15.95
CA VAL A 75 -10.72 5.51 -15.47
C VAL A 75 -11.46 5.77 -14.16
N ARG A 76 -12.80 5.73 -14.20
CA ARG A 76 -13.66 5.91 -13.02
C ARG A 76 -13.95 4.57 -12.35
N ILE A 77 -13.82 4.51 -11.04
CA ILE A 77 -14.20 3.33 -10.24
C ILE A 77 -15.72 3.28 -10.11
N ILE A 78 -16.33 2.24 -10.67
CA ILE A 78 -17.77 1.98 -10.66
C ILE A 78 -18.13 1.02 -9.52
N SER A 79 -17.34 -0.05 -9.33
CA SER A 79 -17.60 -1.04 -8.28
C SER A 79 -16.32 -1.57 -7.64
N VAL A 80 -16.42 -1.92 -6.35
CA VAL A 80 -15.36 -2.62 -5.61
C VAL A 80 -15.97 -3.84 -4.92
N LYS A 81 -15.43 -5.03 -5.24
CA LYS A 81 -15.88 -6.33 -4.73
C LYS A 81 -14.73 -7.09 -4.09
N PHE A 82 -15.07 -8.01 -3.21
CA PHE A 82 -14.16 -8.93 -2.55
C PHE A 82 -14.66 -10.35 -2.78
N LYS A 83 -13.74 -11.28 -3.06
CA LYS A 83 -14.05 -12.71 -3.19
C LYS A 83 -13.01 -13.52 -2.43
N GLY A 84 -13.46 -14.61 -1.81
CA GLY A 84 -12.60 -15.53 -1.05
C GLY A 84 -12.41 -15.14 0.41
N ASN A 85 -12.90 -13.98 0.85
CA ASN A 85 -12.92 -13.62 2.26
C ASN A 85 -13.99 -14.44 3.01
N LYS A 86 -13.56 -15.34 3.90
CA LYS A 86 -14.40 -16.18 4.75
C LYS A 86 -14.17 -15.85 6.22
N GLY A 87 -12.91 -15.68 6.62
CA GLY A 87 -12.51 -15.32 7.98
C GLY A 87 -12.86 -13.88 8.35
N LEU A 88 -12.83 -12.96 7.38
CA LEU A 88 -13.10 -11.54 7.59
C LEU A 88 -14.33 -11.02 6.85
N ALA A 89 -15.12 -10.22 7.56
CA ALA A 89 -16.32 -9.62 7.00
C ALA A 89 -15.98 -8.59 5.92
N THR A 90 -16.70 -8.64 4.80
CA THR A 90 -16.51 -7.72 3.66
C THR A 90 -16.62 -6.25 4.06
N GLY A 91 -17.50 -5.92 5.01
CA GLY A 91 -17.66 -4.55 5.53
C GLY A 91 -16.40 -4.01 6.20
N GLU A 92 -15.61 -4.89 6.81
CA GLU A 92 -14.35 -4.52 7.45
C GLU A 92 -13.26 -4.24 6.41
N LEU A 93 -13.14 -5.11 5.40
CA LEU A 93 -12.20 -4.93 4.29
C LEU A 93 -12.50 -3.64 3.52
N LYS A 94 -13.78 -3.33 3.31
CA LYS A 94 -14.23 -2.07 2.70
C LYS A 94 -13.84 -0.83 3.50
N LYS A 95 -13.81 -0.92 4.84
CA LYS A 95 -13.39 0.20 5.71
C LYS A 95 -11.88 0.40 5.64
N ALA A 96 -11.12 -0.69 5.51
CA ALA A 96 -9.67 -0.67 5.47
C ALA A 96 -9.12 -0.01 4.21
N ILE A 97 -9.66 -0.31 3.03
CA ILE A 97 -9.10 0.16 1.76
C ILE A 97 -9.43 1.63 1.47
N ARG A 98 -8.58 2.30 0.68
CA ARG A 98 -8.78 3.66 0.18
C ARG A 98 -9.63 3.68 -1.10
N THR A 99 -9.53 2.63 -1.90
CA THR A 99 -10.27 2.43 -3.15
C THR A 99 -11.74 2.18 -2.84
N LYS A 100 -12.58 3.20 -3.02
CA LYS A 100 -14.00 3.15 -2.67
C LYS A 100 -14.85 3.62 -3.82
N THR A 101 -16.01 2.99 -3.99
CA THR A 101 -17.10 3.60 -4.74
C THR A 101 -17.61 4.79 -3.95
N ARG A 102 -17.71 5.95 -4.60
CA ARG A 102 -18.34 7.13 -3.99
C ARG A 102 -19.81 7.15 -4.40
N ARG A 103 -20.68 7.57 -3.46
CA ARG A 103 -22.10 7.84 -3.76
C ARG A 103 -22.19 8.96 -4.80
N TRP A 104 -23.28 8.96 -5.57
CA TRP A 104 -23.54 9.89 -6.69
C TRP A 104 -23.41 11.39 -6.32
N LEU A 105 -23.60 11.75 -5.03
CA LEU A 105 -23.44 13.12 -4.50
C LEU A 105 -21.99 13.54 -4.17
N VAL A 106 -20.99 12.66 -4.32
CA VAL A 106 -19.58 12.95 -3.99
C VAL A 106 -18.73 12.86 -5.27
N ARG A 107 -17.72 13.74 -5.39
CA ARG A 107 -16.75 13.76 -6.51
C ARG A 107 -16.33 12.33 -6.91
N PRO A 108 -16.30 11.99 -8.21
CA PRO A 108 -15.94 10.66 -8.70
C PRO A 108 -14.61 10.15 -8.12
N ALA A 109 -14.56 8.85 -7.82
CA ALA A 109 -13.31 8.18 -7.48
C ALA A 109 -12.67 7.63 -8.77
N TYR A 110 -11.42 7.98 -9.00
CA TYR A 110 -10.65 7.51 -10.16
C TYR A 110 -9.68 6.41 -9.74
N TYR A 111 -9.53 5.44 -10.63
CA TYR A 111 -8.57 4.36 -10.50
C TYR A 111 -7.15 4.92 -10.60
N THR A 112 -6.26 4.41 -9.77
CA THR A 112 -4.82 4.64 -9.87
C THR A 112 -4.14 3.37 -9.40
N GLU A 113 -3.19 2.85 -10.16
CA GLU A 113 -2.47 1.61 -9.85
C GLU A 113 -1.86 1.64 -8.43
N GLU A 114 -1.26 2.78 -8.06
CA GLU A 114 -0.66 3.00 -6.74
C GLU A 114 -1.65 2.75 -5.59
N LYS A 115 -2.87 3.30 -5.65
CA LYS A 115 -3.88 3.11 -4.60
C LYS A 115 -4.32 1.66 -4.50
N VAL A 116 -4.51 0.99 -5.64
CA VAL A 116 -4.96 -0.41 -5.65
C VAL A 116 -3.86 -1.32 -5.11
N ARG A 117 -2.60 -1.10 -5.49
CA ARG A 117 -1.45 -1.82 -4.94
C ARG A 117 -1.31 -1.59 -3.44
N ALA A 118 -1.44 -0.35 -2.96
CA ALA A 118 -1.41 -0.05 -1.54
C ALA A 118 -2.54 -0.74 -0.76
N ASP A 119 -3.74 -0.82 -1.36
CA ASP A 119 -4.87 -1.51 -0.75
C ASP A 119 -4.69 -3.04 -0.73
N VAL A 120 -4.08 -3.63 -1.76
CA VAL A 120 -3.68 -5.05 -1.75
C VAL A 120 -2.75 -5.33 -0.56
N GLU A 121 -1.68 -4.56 -0.41
CA GLU A 121 -0.74 -4.74 0.70
C GLU A 121 -1.39 -4.51 2.07
N LYS A 122 -2.31 -3.55 2.16
CA LYS A 122 -3.07 -3.31 3.39
C LYS A 122 -3.96 -4.48 3.75
N LEU A 123 -4.65 -5.08 2.77
CA LEU A 123 -5.46 -6.28 2.99
C LEU A 123 -4.58 -7.45 3.43
N ARG A 124 -3.45 -7.69 2.76
CA ARG A 124 -2.48 -8.73 3.15
C ARG A 124 -2.02 -8.58 4.59
N THR A 125 -1.70 -7.34 4.98
CA THR A 125 -1.30 -7.01 6.34
C THR A 125 -2.40 -7.27 7.36
N ILE A 126 -3.66 -6.94 7.05
CA ILE A 126 -4.79 -7.20 7.96
C ILE A 126 -4.97 -8.70 8.21
N TYR A 127 -4.90 -9.51 7.15
CA TYR A 127 -4.96 -10.96 7.24
C TYR A 127 -3.79 -11.52 8.05
N TYR A 128 -2.57 -11.09 7.73
CA TYR A 128 -1.36 -11.49 8.45
C TYR A 128 -1.48 -11.21 9.96
N ARG A 129 -1.94 -10.01 10.33
CA ARG A 129 -2.13 -9.61 11.74
C ARG A 129 -3.20 -10.41 12.47
N ARG A 130 -4.03 -11.16 11.75
CA ARG A 130 -5.07 -12.05 12.27
C ARG A 130 -4.73 -13.54 12.17
N GLY A 131 -3.46 -13.86 11.94
CA GLY A 131 -2.99 -15.25 11.96
C GLY A 131 -3.11 -15.96 10.62
N TYR A 132 -3.49 -15.27 9.55
CA TYR A 132 -3.48 -15.80 8.19
C TYR A 132 -2.13 -15.49 7.53
N LEU A 133 -1.09 -16.24 7.90
CA LEU A 133 0.30 -15.86 7.58
C LEU A 133 0.65 -16.06 6.10
N ASN A 134 0.08 -17.09 5.48
CA ASN A 134 0.29 -17.44 4.08
C ASN A 134 -0.81 -16.88 3.17
N ASN A 135 -1.43 -15.77 3.56
CA ASN A 135 -2.47 -15.15 2.76
C ASN A 135 -1.91 -14.57 1.44
N SER A 136 -2.76 -14.55 0.42
CA SER A 136 -2.48 -13.92 -0.87
C SER A 136 -3.66 -13.06 -1.29
N VAL A 137 -3.39 -11.85 -1.77
CA VAL A 137 -4.41 -10.93 -2.25
C VAL A 137 -3.97 -10.40 -3.61
N ARG A 138 -4.89 -10.39 -4.57
CA ARG A 138 -4.69 -9.79 -5.89
C ARG A 138 -5.91 -8.97 -6.30
N ALA A 139 -5.69 -7.90 -7.04
CA ALA A 139 -6.77 -7.07 -7.59
C ALA A 139 -6.94 -7.37 -9.09
N LEU A 140 -8.19 -7.45 -9.55
CA LEU A 140 -8.55 -7.62 -10.96
C LEU A 140 -9.46 -6.48 -11.42
N GLY A 141 -9.22 -5.95 -12.61
CA GLY A 141 -10.00 -4.87 -13.22
C GLY A 141 -9.69 -3.48 -12.67
N GLU A 142 -10.15 -2.45 -13.38
CA GLU A 142 -9.87 -1.04 -13.06
C GLU A 142 -11.15 -0.24 -12.73
N SER A 143 -12.14 -0.27 -13.64
CA SER A 143 -13.47 0.32 -13.39
C SER A 143 -14.31 -0.53 -12.43
N HIS A 144 -14.23 -1.86 -12.55
CA HIS A 144 -14.90 -2.82 -11.66
C HIS A 144 -13.84 -3.66 -10.96
N ILE A 145 -13.34 -3.16 -9.82
CA ILE A 145 -12.22 -3.78 -9.11
C ILE A 145 -12.74 -4.94 -8.28
N THR A 146 -12.12 -6.10 -8.41
CA THR A 146 -12.37 -7.26 -7.55
C THR A 146 -11.07 -7.67 -6.86
N PHE A 147 -11.05 -7.57 -5.53
CA PHE A 147 -9.98 -8.15 -4.71
C PHE A 147 -10.27 -9.66 -4.52
N ILE A 148 -9.43 -10.50 -5.10
CA ILE A 148 -9.44 -11.95 -4.91
C ILE A 148 -8.49 -12.26 -3.77
N ILE A 149 -9.01 -12.91 -2.73
CA ILE A 149 -8.32 -13.21 -1.49
C ILE A 149 -8.24 -14.73 -1.34
N ASP A 150 -7.03 -15.23 -1.16
CA ASP A 150 -6.77 -16.52 -0.55
C ASP A 150 -6.29 -16.26 0.88
N GLU A 151 -7.07 -16.67 1.86
CA GLU A 151 -6.74 -16.42 3.26
C GLU A 151 -5.62 -17.36 3.75
N GLY A 152 -5.46 -18.53 3.12
CA GLY A 152 -4.61 -19.58 3.66
C GLY A 152 -5.10 -20.12 5.03
N PRO A 153 -4.28 -20.96 5.70
CA PRO A 153 -4.63 -21.51 6.99
C PRO A 153 -4.57 -20.45 8.11
N LEU A 154 -5.47 -20.61 9.09
CA LEU A 154 -5.45 -19.80 10.30
C LEU A 154 -4.51 -20.41 11.34
N TYR A 155 -3.45 -19.68 11.66
CA TYR A 155 -2.50 -20.08 12.70
C TYR A 155 -3.08 -19.76 14.08
N LYS A 156 -2.92 -20.73 14.99
CA LYS A 156 -3.33 -20.62 16.39
C LYS A 156 -2.10 -20.55 17.28
N VAL A 157 -2.26 -19.96 18.45
CA VAL A 157 -1.22 -19.94 19.48
C VAL A 157 -1.03 -21.37 19.99
N GLY A 158 0.18 -21.91 19.85
CA GLY A 158 0.52 -23.22 20.40
C GLY A 158 0.94 -23.13 21.86
N ASN A 159 2.00 -22.37 22.14
CA ASN A 159 2.54 -22.13 23.47
C ASN A 159 3.03 -20.68 23.60
N ILE A 160 3.00 -20.14 24.82
CA ILE A 160 3.58 -18.83 25.14
C ILE A 160 4.67 -19.07 26.18
N ALA A 161 5.91 -18.79 25.81
CA ALA A 161 7.06 -18.93 26.71
C ALA A 161 7.75 -17.58 26.92
N LEU A 162 8.06 -17.27 28.17
CA LEU A 162 8.88 -16.13 28.55
C LEU A 162 10.30 -16.62 28.87
N ARG A 163 11.30 -15.85 28.42
CA ARG A 163 12.72 -16.13 28.65
C ARG A 163 13.44 -14.84 29.01
N GLY A 164 14.37 -14.93 29.95
CA GLY A 164 15.23 -13.81 30.36
C GLY A 164 14.64 -12.88 31.42
N ASN A 165 13.42 -13.14 31.91
CA ASN A 165 12.89 -12.49 33.10
C ASN A 165 13.51 -13.08 34.37
N THR A 166 14.07 -12.22 35.22
CA THR A 166 14.66 -12.60 36.52
C THR A 166 13.99 -11.90 37.70
N HIS A 167 13.29 -10.79 37.46
CA HIS A 167 12.68 -9.96 38.50
C HIS A 167 11.20 -10.23 38.73
N PHE A 168 10.48 -10.67 37.70
CA PHE A 168 9.09 -11.10 37.79
C PHE A 168 9.00 -12.55 37.33
N ASP A 169 8.22 -13.35 38.02
CA ASP A 169 7.91 -14.71 37.59
C ASP A 169 7.02 -14.71 36.33
N ASN A 170 6.88 -15.88 35.72
CA ASN A 170 6.07 -16.01 34.51
C ASN A 170 4.59 -15.77 34.79
N GLU A 171 4.08 -16.16 35.97
CA GLU A 171 2.66 -16.03 36.30
C GLU A 171 2.25 -14.55 36.30
N THR A 172 3.01 -13.69 36.98
CA THR A 172 2.83 -12.23 37.03
C THR A 172 2.87 -11.61 35.63
N LEU A 173 3.78 -12.06 34.77
CA LEU A 173 3.94 -11.50 33.42
C LEU A 173 2.89 -12.01 32.42
N LEU A 174 2.34 -13.20 32.66
CA LEU A 174 1.31 -13.83 31.84
C LEU A 174 -0.11 -13.45 32.32
N GLU A 175 -0.27 -12.97 33.56
CA GLU A 175 -1.55 -12.54 34.09
C GLU A 175 -2.22 -11.49 33.19
N GLY A 176 -3.52 -11.66 32.92
CA GLY A 176 -4.30 -10.76 32.05
C GLY A 176 -3.87 -10.81 30.57
N LEU A 177 -3.29 -11.92 30.11
CA LEU A 177 -3.06 -12.16 28.70
C LEU A 177 -4.37 -12.29 27.91
N GLU A 178 -4.47 -11.57 26.80
CA GLU A 178 -5.59 -11.75 25.85
C GLU A 178 -5.34 -12.85 24.82
N LEU A 179 -4.11 -13.36 24.75
CA LEU A 179 -3.73 -14.49 23.89
C LEU A 179 -3.57 -15.72 24.77
N GLU A 180 -4.32 -16.76 24.42
CA GLU A 180 -4.27 -18.05 25.08
C GLU A 180 -3.94 -19.14 24.06
N PRO A 181 -3.26 -20.23 24.48
CA PRO A 181 -3.11 -21.42 23.66
C PRO A 181 -4.44 -21.89 23.07
N GLY A 182 -4.43 -22.30 21.80
CA GLY A 182 -5.60 -22.75 21.05
C GLY A 182 -6.41 -21.62 20.40
N GLN A 183 -6.24 -20.37 20.80
CA GLN A 183 -6.87 -19.22 20.13
C GLN A 183 -6.14 -18.83 18.84
N PRO A 184 -6.82 -18.19 17.88
CA PRO A 184 -6.15 -17.61 16.72
C PRO A 184 -5.03 -16.64 17.12
N TYR A 185 -3.91 -16.69 16.41
CA TYR A 185 -2.82 -15.76 16.64
C TYR A 185 -3.19 -14.37 16.13
N TYR A 186 -3.22 -13.39 17.04
CA TYR A 186 -3.41 -11.98 16.70
C TYR A 186 -2.14 -11.19 17.04
N LEU A 187 -1.45 -10.68 16.02
CA LEU A 187 -0.22 -9.92 16.20
C LEU A 187 -0.44 -8.71 17.13
N GLN A 188 -1.58 -8.03 17.00
CA GLN A 188 -1.91 -6.85 17.81
C GLN A 188 -1.99 -7.17 19.30
N LYS A 189 -2.56 -8.34 19.66
CA LYS A 189 -2.63 -8.77 21.05
C LYS A 189 -1.25 -9.12 21.59
N ALA A 190 -0.39 -9.72 20.78
CA ALA A 190 0.98 -10.05 21.18
C ALA A 190 1.84 -8.78 21.36
N GLU A 191 1.70 -7.81 20.46
CA GLU A 191 2.33 -6.49 20.59
C GLU A 191 1.83 -5.75 21.84
N ALA A 192 0.53 -5.82 22.14
CA ALA A 192 -0.05 -5.24 23.35
C ALA A 192 0.49 -5.89 24.62
N HIS A 193 0.63 -7.22 24.62
CA HIS A 193 1.23 -7.98 25.72
C HIS A 193 2.68 -7.57 25.98
N ALA A 194 3.51 -7.55 24.93
CA ALA A 194 4.91 -7.13 25.04
C ALA A 194 5.05 -5.71 25.59
N LYS A 195 4.18 -4.78 25.15
CA LYS A 195 4.11 -3.41 25.68
C LYS A 195 3.70 -3.37 27.15
N ARG A 196 2.75 -4.20 27.58
CA ARG A 196 2.32 -4.30 28.98
C ARG A 196 3.46 -4.77 29.87
N ILE A 197 4.16 -5.84 29.47
CA ILE A 197 5.35 -6.32 30.20
C ILE A 197 6.40 -5.20 30.29
N LEU A 198 6.73 -4.56 29.17
CA LEU A 198 7.71 -3.48 29.16
C LEU A 198 7.30 -2.32 30.08
N LYS A 199 6.02 -1.98 30.10
CA LYS A 199 5.47 -0.94 30.97
C LYS A 199 5.64 -1.30 32.45
N LEU A 200 5.30 -2.53 32.85
CA LEU A 200 5.47 -3.01 34.22
C LEU A 200 6.93 -2.89 34.69
N TYR A 201 7.88 -3.32 33.86
CA TYR A 201 9.31 -3.17 34.16
C TYR A 201 9.72 -1.70 34.32
N ARG A 202 9.27 -0.81 33.43
CA ARG A 202 9.60 0.62 33.52
C ARG A 202 9.01 1.30 34.76
N GLU A 203 7.79 0.95 35.13
CA GLU A 203 7.13 1.46 36.35
C GLU A 203 7.85 1.00 37.62
N ASN A 204 8.61 -0.10 37.55
CA ASN A 204 9.47 -0.59 38.64
C ASN A 204 10.95 -0.18 38.50
N GLY A 205 11.24 0.86 37.72
CA GLY A 205 12.59 1.46 37.63
C GLY A 205 13.54 0.82 36.62
N PHE A 206 13.12 -0.20 35.88
CA PHE A 206 13.95 -0.85 34.86
C PHE A 206 13.92 -0.10 33.52
N VAL A 207 14.58 1.06 33.47
CA VAL A 207 14.57 1.98 32.31
C VAL A 207 15.13 1.33 31.03
N ASN A 208 16.12 0.45 31.18
CA ASN A 208 16.79 -0.25 30.08
C ASN A 208 16.13 -1.59 29.69
N ALA A 209 14.98 -1.93 30.28
CA ALA A 209 14.27 -3.16 29.95
C ALA A 209 13.90 -3.21 28.47
N ARG A 210 14.00 -4.41 27.88
CA ARG A 210 13.63 -4.69 26.50
C ARG A 210 12.77 -5.94 26.47
N VAL A 211 11.66 -5.87 25.73
CA VAL A 211 10.76 -7.00 25.50
C VAL A 211 10.69 -7.19 23.98
N VAL A 212 11.11 -8.37 23.52
CA VAL A 212 11.14 -8.71 22.09
C VAL A 212 10.29 -9.95 21.88
N GLN A 213 9.30 -9.85 21.01
CA GLN A 213 8.49 -10.99 20.60
C GLN A 213 9.23 -11.78 19.52
N ARG A 214 9.28 -13.11 19.66
CA ARG A 214 9.79 -14.02 18.64
C ARG A 214 8.72 -15.07 18.32
N PRO A 215 7.84 -14.83 17.33
CA PRO A 215 6.89 -15.84 16.91
C PRO A 215 7.61 -16.94 16.11
N GLU A 216 7.36 -18.19 16.46
CA GLU A 216 7.77 -19.36 15.71
C GLU A 216 6.52 -20.02 15.11
N PHE A 217 6.51 -20.16 13.78
CA PHE A 217 5.36 -20.69 13.07
C PHE A 217 5.66 -22.12 12.64
N VAL A 218 4.93 -23.07 13.23
CA VAL A 218 5.00 -24.49 12.90
C VAL A 218 3.70 -24.84 12.16
N GLN A 219 3.82 -25.55 11.03
CA GLN A 219 2.68 -26.06 10.27
C GLN A 219 2.16 -27.37 10.87
#